data_AF-A0A1F6AYE1-F1
#
_entry.id   AF-A0A1F6AYE1-F1
#
_cell.length_a   1.000
_cell.length_b   1.000
_cell.length_c   1.000
_cell.angle_alpha   90.00
_cell.angle_beta   90.00
_cell.angle_gamma   90.00
#
_symmetry.space_group_name_H-M   'P 1'
#
loop_
_entity.id
_entity.type
_entity.pdbx_description
1 polymer ?
#
loop_
_entity_poly.entity_id
_entity_poly.type
_entity_poly.pdbx_seq_one_letter_code
_entity_poly.pdbx_strand_id
1 'polypeptide(L)'
;MEPNTAQSQPASSEQPASKPDVAQPDTKPSHPPSAISTIPSRRIIILIASIAVAFLLGIGFEKFHVLSFIKSIPMPRILIVMPTPTPTVTPSPTPSPTITPTPTIQPSGSPAATSSATLYMCPPTGYVDCMPVLDVVKKKACSPEAFTWYKANCPNFKGGAL
;
A
#
# COMPACT_ATOMS: atom_id res chain seq x y z
N MET A 1 -15.38 -57.66 -35.75
CA MET A 1 -16.53 -57.10 -35.03
C MET A 1 -15.99 -56.55 -33.73
N GLU A 2 -15.62 -55.27 -33.72
CA GLU A 2 -15.15 -54.53 -32.55
C GLU A 2 -16.14 -53.38 -32.30
N PRO A 3 -16.54 -53.13 -31.04
CA PRO A 3 -17.48 -52.06 -30.73
C PRO A 3 -16.77 -50.72 -30.57
N ASN A 4 -17.27 -49.71 -31.28
CA ASN A 4 -16.94 -48.30 -31.11
C ASN A 4 -17.36 -47.81 -29.71
N THR A 5 -16.40 -47.36 -28.91
CA THR A 5 -16.66 -46.62 -27.66
C THR A 5 -16.71 -45.13 -27.97
N ALA A 6 -17.92 -44.59 -28.08
CA ALA A 6 -18.19 -43.17 -28.19
C ALA A 6 -17.88 -42.46 -26.85
N GLN A 7 -16.94 -41.52 -26.89
CA GLN A 7 -16.51 -40.73 -25.75
C GLN A 7 -17.40 -39.47 -25.65
N SER A 8 -18.27 -39.44 -24.62
CA SER A 8 -19.08 -38.26 -24.29
C SER A 8 -18.19 -37.14 -23.73
N GLN A 9 -18.20 -35.99 -24.40
CA GLN A 9 -17.71 -34.72 -23.84
C GLN A 9 -18.81 -34.11 -22.94
N PRO A 10 -18.52 -33.71 -21.70
CA PRO A 10 -19.40 -32.80 -20.98
C PRO A 10 -19.28 -31.39 -21.55
N ALA A 11 -20.46 -30.81 -21.79
CA ALA A 11 -20.70 -29.54 -22.40
C ALA A 11 -19.97 -28.38 -21.68
N SER A 12 -19.39 -27.53 -22.53
CA SER A 12 -18.97 -26.16 -22.25
C SER A 12 -20.10 -25.39 -21.58
N SER A 13 -19.92 -25.05 -20.30
CA SER A 13 -20.82 -24.12 -19.61
C SER A 13 -20.41 -22.70 -20.00
N GLU A 14 -21.15 -22.19 -20.97
CA GLU A 14 -21.20 -20.83 -21.47
C GLU A 14 -21.53 -19.88 -20.29
N GLN A 15 -20.55 -19.11 -19.82
CA GLN A 15 -20.81 -18.05 -18.85
C GLN A 15 -21.27 -16.79 -19.60
N PRO A 16 -22.48 -16.25 -19.32
CA PRO A 16 -23.04 -15.16 -20.09
C PRO A 16 -22.26 -13.86 -19.88
N ALA A 17 -21.98 -13.22 -21.01
CA ALA A 17 -21.53 -11.84 -21.10
C ALA A 17 -22.45 -10.93 -20.29
N SER A 18 -21.91 -10.40 -19.18
CA SER A 18 -22.60 -9.38 -18.40
C SER A 18 -22.43 -8.04 -19.10
N LYS A 19 -23.55 -7.63 -19.67
CA LYS A 19 -23.93 -6.34 -20.27
C LYS A 19 -23.25 -5.10 -19.63
N PRO A 20 -22.78 -4.14 -20.43
CA PRO A 20 -22.46 -2.80 -19.97
C PRO A 20 -23.74 -1.96 -20.00
N ASP A 21 -24.21 -1.48 -18.86
CA ASP A 21 -25.00 -0.25 -18.76
C ASP A 21 -25.37 0.00 -17.30
N VAL A 22 -24.95 1.15 -16.79
CA VAL A 22 -25.85 2.24 -16.35
C VAL A 22 -24.96 3.24 -15.61
N ALA A 23 -24.80 4.39 -16.23
CA ALA A 23 -24.28 5.60 -15.62
C ALA A 23 -25.06 5.88 -14.32
N GLN A 24 -24.36 5.87 -13.19
CA GLN A 24 -24.90 6.31 -11.92
C GLN A 24 -24.48 7.77 -11.70
N PRO A 25 -25.44 8.68 -11.42
CA PRO A 25 -25.20 10.12 -11.40
C PRO A 25 -24.26 10.53 -10.26
N ASP A 26 -23.46 11.55 -10.54
CA ASP A 26 -22.69 12.36 -9.62
C ASP A 26 -23.51 12.80 -8.39
N THR A 27 -23.55 11.96 -7.35
CA THR A 27 -23.77 12.45 -5.99
C THR A 27 -22.43 12.75 -5.38
N LYS A 28 -21.94 13.95 -5.70
CA LYS A 28 -20.95 14.70 -4.94
C LYS A 28 -21.30 14.61 -3.44
N PRO A 29 -20.53 13.89 -2.62
CA PRO A 29 -20.59 14.05 -1.19
C PRO A 29 -19.87 15.38 -0.91
N SER A 30 -20.65 16.43 -0.70
CA SER A 30 -20.22 17.65 -0.01
C SER A 30 -19.84 17.25 1.41
N HIS A 31 -18.66 16.64 1.58
CA HIS A 31 -18.05 16.52 2.88
C HIS A 31 -17.67 17.94 3.31
N PRO A 32 -18.15 18.43 4.47
CA PRO A 32 -17.60 19.64 5.06
C PRO A 32 -16.09 19.43 5.23
N PRO A 33 -15.25 20.46 5.04
CA PRO A 33 -13.82 20.33 5.30
C PRO A 33 -13.69 19.82 6.73
N SER A 34 -13.18 18.59 6.86
CA SER A 34 -12.81 18.01 8.14
C SER A 34 -11.96 19.05 8.83
N ALA A 35 -12.52 19.70 9.86
CA ALA A 35 -11.76 20.57 10.73
C ALA A 35 -10.57 19.73 11.18
N ILE A 36 -9.39 20.11 10.70
CA ILE A 36 -8.14 19.46 11.04
C ILE A 36 -7.99 19.73 12.53
N SER A 37 -8.52 18.81 13.33
CA SER A 37 -8.29 18.74 14.76
C SER A 37 -6.84 18.30 14.89
N THR A 38 -5.95 19.26 14.64
CA THR A 38 -4.55 19.21 14.98
C THR A 38 -4.53 19.20 16.49
N ILE A 39 -4.81 18.05 17.09
CA ILE A 39 -4.53 17.80 18.50
C ILE A 39 -3.01 17.84 18.54
N PRO A 40 -2.38 18.92 19.04
CA PRO A 40 -0.95 18.99 19.06
C PRO A 40 -0.52 17.85 19.99
N SER A 41 0.18 16.87 19.42
CA SER A 41 0.80 15.78 20.18
C SER A 41 1.41 16.39 21.43
N ARG A 42 1.22 15.78 22.62
CA ARG A 42 1.70 16.35 23.89
C ARG A 42 3.16 16.84 23.83
N ARG A 43 3.97 16.22 22.96
CA ARG A 43 5.34 16.63 22.63
C ARG A 43 5.45 18.03 22.02
N ILE A 44 4.54 18.40 21.12
CA ILE A 44 4.47 19.74 20.49
C ILE A 44 4.07 20.79 21.53
N ILE A 45 3.12 20.50 22.41
CA ILE A 45 2.72 21.44 23.48
C ILE A 45 3.91 21.69 24.43
N ILE A 46 4.62 20.64 24.83
CA ILE A 46 5.82 20.75 25.68
C ILE A 46 6.91 21.58 24.98
N LEU A 47 7.12 21.39 23.68
CA LEU A 47 8.08 22.17 22.89
C LEU A 47 7.72 23.66 22.81
N ILE A 48 6.46 24.00 22.54
CA ILE A 48 6.03 25.40 22.45
C ILE A 48 6.14 26.07 23.82
N ALA A 49 5.72 25.37 24.89
CA ALA A 49 5.81 25.88 26.25
C ALA A 49 7.27 26.09 26.69
N SER A 50 8.18 25.17 26.38
CA SER A 50 9.60 25.32 26.72
C SER A 50 10.25 26.50 25.99
N ILE A 51 9.91 26.71 24.71
CA ILE A 51 10.35 27.86 23.93
C ILE A 51 9.82 29.16 24.58
N ALA A 52 8.53 29.24 24.88
CA ALA A 52 7.93 30.42 25.51
C ALA A 52 8.54 30.73 26.89
N VAL A 53 8.81 29.71 27.70
CA VAL A 53 9.49 29.88 29.00
C VAL A 53 10.92 30.36 28.83
N ALA A 54 11.67 29.84 27.85
CA ALA A 54 13.02 30.32 27.55
C ALA A 54 13.05 31.80 27.12
N PHE A 55 12.03 32.24 26.37
CA PHE A 55 11.84 33.65 26.01
C PHE A 55 11.47 34.53 27.22
N LEU A 56 10.57 34.06 28.10
CA LEU A 56 10.15 34.79 29.30
C LEU A 56 11.23 34.88 30.38
N LEU A 57 12.07 33.84 30.51
CA LEU A 57 13.21 33.81 31.43
C LEU A 57 14.39 34.65 30.95
N GLY A 58 14.26 35.37 29.83
CA GLY A 58 15.27 36.32 29.38
C GLY A 58 16.61 35.66 29.07
N ILE A 59 16.60 34.41 28.58
CA ILE A 59 17.81 33.82 27.97
C ILE A 59 18.10 34.68 26.74
N GLY A 60 19.03 35.61 26.96
CA GLY A 60 19.18 36.82 26.19
C GLY A 60 19.37 36.58 24.70
N PHE A 61 18.52 37.25 23.94
CA PHE A 61 18.70 37.52 22.52
C PHE A 61 19.82 38.56 22.28
N GLU A 62 20.90 38.51 23.07
CA GLU A 62 21.99 39.49 23.02
C GLU A 62 23.11 39.08 22.05
N LYS A 63 23.13 37.83 21.55
CA LYS A 63 24.14 37.36 20.58
C LYS A 63 23.63 36.34 19.55
N PHE A 64 22.39 36.45 19.08
CA PHE A 64 21.95 35.65 17.93
C PHE A 64 22.46 36.27 16.61
N HIS A 65 23.76 36.10 16.37
CA HIS A 65 24.47 36.38 15.12
C HIS A 65 24.02 35.48 13.94
N VAL A 66 22.82 34.88 13.99
CA VAL A 66 22.33 33.96 12.96
C VAL A 66 21.81 34.70 11.72
N LEU A 67 21.50 36.00 11.84
CA LEU A 67 21.18 36.83 10.67
C LEU A 67 22.40 37.13 9.79
N SER A 68 23.62 36.83 10.24
CA SER A 68 24.84 37.06 9.44
C SER A 68 25.17 35.92 8.45
N PHE A 69 24.48 34.79 8.51
CA PHE A 69 24.75 33.64 7.63
C PHE A 69 23.94 33.62 6.32
N ILE A 70 23.00 34.56 6.13
CA ILE A 70 22.17 34.62 4.91
C ILE A 70 22.85 35.42 3.78
N LYS A 71 24.07 35.95 3.98
CA LYS A 71 24.72 36.87 3.01
C LYS A 71 25.63 36.19 1.96
N SER A 72 25.85 34.87 2.04
CA SER A 72 26.74 34.15 1.11
C SER A 72 26.27 32.74 0.77
N ILE A 73 25.00 32.55 0.41
CA ILE A 73 24.63 31.30 -0.27
C ILE A 73 24.86 31.53 -1.77
N PRO A 74 25.93 30.97 -2.38
CA PRO A 74 26.12 31.05 -3.82
C PRO A 74 24.88 30.44 -4.49
N MET A 75 24.27 31.18 -5.43
CA MET A 75 23.17 30.62 -6.20
C MET A 75 23.63 29.30 -6.82
N PRO A 76 22.91 28.18 -6.58
CA PRO A 76 23.26 26.93 -7.22
C PRO A 76 23.12 27.13 -8.73
N ARG A 77 24.25 27.04 -9.44
CA ARG A 77 24.23 26.90 -10.90
C ARG A 77 23.56 25.57 -11.20
N ILE A 78 22.30 25.63 -11.60
CA ILE A 78 21.56 24.49 -12.12
C ILE A 78 22.28 24.08 -13.41
N LEU A 79 23.13 23.07 -13.31
CA LEU A 79 23.70 22.41 -14.48
C LEU A 79 22.59 21.58 -15.09
N ILE A 80 22.05 22.07 -16.21
CA ILE A 80 21.13 21.31 -17.05
C ILE A 80 21.97 20.22 -17.70
N VAL A 81 22.06 19.05 -17.05
CA VAL A 81 22.68 17.86 -17.63
C VAL A 81 21.66 17.29 -18.61
N MET A 82 21.98 17.32 -19.89
CA MET A 82 21.16 16.66 -20.90
C MET A 82 21.15 15.16 -20.59
N PRO A 83 19.97 14.52 -20.40
CA PRO A 83 19.93 13.11 -20.05
C PRO A 83 20.56 12.30 -21.19
N THR A 84 21.64 11.58 -20.88
CA THR A 84 22.21 10.60 -21.79
C THR A 84 21.11 9.59 -22.15
N PRO A 85 20.88 9.30 -23.45
CA PRO A 85 19.86 8.33 -23.84
C PRO A 85 20.15 7.01 -23.15
N THR A 86 19.22 6.56 -22.32
CA THR A 86 19.34 5.27 -21.63
C THR A 86 19.28 4.19 -22.70
N PRO A 87 20.26 3.27 -22.75
CA PRO A 87 20.23 2.20 -23.73
C PRO A 87 18.93 1.40 -23.57
N THR A 88 18.21 1.25 -24.67
CA THR A 88 17.01 0.41 -24.70
C THR A 88 17.46 -1.03 -24.51
N VAL A 89 17.15 -1.61 -23.35
CA VAL A 89 17.46 -3.01 -23.07
C VAL A 89 16.47 -3.85 -23.86
N THR A 90 16.96 -4.57 -24.88
CA THR A 90 16.17 -5.58 -25.58
C THR A 90 15.73 -6.63 -24.57
N PRO A 91 14.42 -6.93 -24.45
CA PRO A 91 13.96 -7.93 -23.51
C PRO A 91 14.55 -9.30 -23.88
N SER A 92 15.27 -9.89 -22.93
CA SER A 92 15.74 -11.28 -23.02
C SER A 92 14.52 -12.21 -23.02
N PRO A 93 14.51 -13.28 -23.84
CA PRO A 93 13.40 -14.22 -23.88
C PRO A 93 13.11 -14.76 -22.47
N THR A 94 11.87 -14.60 -22.03
CA THR A 94 11.40 -15.10 -20.74
C THR A 94 11.51 -16.63 -20.74
N PRO A 95 12.23 -17.23 -19.77
CA PRO A 95 12.32 -18.68 -19.69
C PRO A 95 10.93 -19.29 -19.47
N SER A 96 10.64 -20.36 -20.21
CA SER A 96 9.41 -21.14 -20.07
C SER A 96 9.26 -21.62 -18.62
N PRO A 97 8.08 -21.49 -17.99
CA PRO A 97 7.89 -21.92 -16.61
C PRO A 97 8.10 -23.43 -16.49
N THR A 98 9.10 -23.83 -15.71
CA THR A 98 9.26 -25.22 -15.26
C THR A 98 8.16 -25.52 -14.25
N ILE A 99 7.28 -26.47 -14.60
CA ILE A 99 6.22 -26.95 -13.71
C ILE A 99 6.89 -27.59 -12.50
N THR A 100 6.87 -26.89 -11.37
CA THR A 100 7.36 -27.42 -10.10
C THR A 100 6.27 -28.32 -9.52
N PRO A 101 6.58 -29.57 -9.11
CA PRO A 101 5.59 -30.47 -8.54
C PRO A 101 4.98 -29.86 -7.28
N THR A 102 3.65 -29.79 -7.26
CA THR A 102 2.86 -29.32 -6.12
C THR A 102 3.21 -30.12 -4.87
N PRO A 103 3.68 -29.49 -3.77
CA PRO A 103 3.85 -30.20 -2.51
C PRO A 103 2.48 -30.61 -1.97
N THR A 104 2.31 -31.90 -1.71
CA THR A 104 1.17 -32.45 -0.98
C THR A 104 1.20 -31.90 0.44
N ILE A 105 0.36 -30.91 0.74
CA ILE A 105 0.25 -30.35 2.09
C ILE A 105 -0.47 -31.35 2.98
N GLN A 106 0.26 -31.92 3.93
CA GLN A 106 -0.27 -32.67 5.05
C GLN A 106 -0.99 -31.70 6.02
N PRO A 107 -2.27 -31.93 6.36
CA PRO A 107 -3.01 -31.03 7.25
C PRO A 107 -2.41 -31.10 8.66
N SER A 108 -1.66 -30.07 9.03
CA SER A 108 -1.20 -29.86 10.41
C SER A 108 -2.24 -29.05 11.17
N GLY A 109 -2.47 -29.46 12.41
CA GLY A 109 -3.63 -29.15 13.24
C GLY A 109 -4.04 -27.68 13.28
N SER A 110 -5.36 -27.49 13.22
CA SER A 110 -6.08 -26.25 13.42
C SER A 110 -5.80 -25.67 14.83
N PRO A 111 -5.19 -24.48 14.95
CA PRO A 111 -5.36 -23.66 16.14
C PRO A 111 -6.72 -22.95 16.03
N ALA A 112 -7.52 -23.06 17.10
CA ALA A 112 -8.79 -22.39 17.24
C ALA A 112 -8.63 -20.86 17.09
N ALA A 113 -8.98 -20.34 15.92
CA ALA A 113 -8.99 -18.91 15.64
C ALA A 113 -10.39 -18.34 15.94
N THR A 114 -10.47 -17.63 17.06
CA THR A 114 -11.63 -16.85 17.49
C THR A 114 -12.02 -15.79 16.44
N SER A 115 -13.15 -16.02 15.75
CA SER A 115 -14.16 -15.02 15.34
C SER A 115 -13.73 -13.75 14.56
N SER A 116 -12.57 -13.70 13.90
CA SER A 116 -12.21 -12.59 12.96
C SER A 116 -11.95 -13.05 11.52
N ALA A 117 -12.14 -14.34 11.23
CA ALA A 117 -11.70 -14.96 9.98
C ALA A 117 -12.47 -14.55 8.72
N THR A 118 -13.59 -13.83 8.82
CA THR A 118 -14.39 -13.46 7.63
C THR A 118 -13.93 -12.19 6.92
N LEU A 119 -12.93 -11.46 7.42
CA LEU A 119 -12.60 -10.13 6.89
C LEU A 119 -11.32 -10.07 6.02
N TYR A 120 -10.55 -11.15 5.96
CA TYR A 120 -9.26 -11.16 5.25
C TYR A 120 -9.25 -12.22 4.15
N MET A 121 -8.96 -11.79 2.93
CA MET A 121 -8.74 -12.66 1.77
C MET A 121 -7.32 -12.49 1.26
N CYS A 122 -6.68 -13.59 0.84
CA CYS A 122 -5.34 -13.53 0.28
C CYS A 122 -5.33 -12.75 -1.05
N PRO A 123 -4.49 -11.70 -1.17
CA PRO A 123 -4.38 -10.97 -2.43
C PRO A 123 -3.71 -11.84 -3.49
N PRO A 124 -4.23 -11.87 -4.74
CA PRO A 124 -3.65 -12.68 -5.81
C PRO A 124 -2.25 -12.22 -6.23
N THR A 125 -1.93 -10.94 -6.06
CA THR A 125 -0.61 -10.35 -6.36
C THR A 125 0.42 -10.58 -5.26
N GLY A 126 0.00 -11.07 -4.09
CA GLY A 126 0.84 -11.15 -2.91
C GLY A 126 1.08 -9.81 -2.20
N TYR A 127 0.52 -8.70 -2.70
CA TYR A 127 0.62 -7.39 -2.07
C TYR A 127 -0.75 -6.85 -1.70
N VAL A 128 -0.84 -6.23 -0.53
CA VAL A 128 -2.01 -5.40 -0.16
C VAL A 128 -1.70 -3.94 -0.48
N ASP A 129 -2.62 -3.27 -1.18
CA ASP A 129 -2.50 -1.86 -1.53
C ASP A 129 -2.93 -1.00 -0.34
N CYS A 130 -1.94 -0.35 0.27
CA CYS A 130 -2.13 0.49 1.45
C CYS A 130 -2.01 1.99 1.15
N MET A 131 -2.06 2.41 -0.13
CA MET A 131 -1.95 3.82 -0.45
C MET A 131 -2.87 4.32 -1.58
N PRO A 132 -3.39 5.57 -1.46
CA PRO A 132 -3.74 6.27 -0.22
C PRO A 132 -5.04 5.68 0.33
N VAL A 133 -5.00 5.13 1.55
CA VAL A 133 -6.20 4.53 2.17
C VAL A 133 -7.22 5.61 2.52
N LEU A 134 -8.18 5.83 1.63
CA LEU A 134 -9.35 6.69 1.88
C LEU A 134 -10.54 5.91 2.47
N ASP A 135 -10.50 4.58 2.41
CA ASP A 135 -11.61 3.71 2.83
C ASP A 135 -11.32 3.00 4.16
N VAL A 136 -12.29 3.05 5.09
CA VAL A 136 -12.21 2.43 6.43
C VAL A 136 -12.06 0.90 6.38
N VAL A 137 -12.54 0.25 5.32
CA VAL A 137 -12.38 -1.20 5.12
C VAL A 137 -10.96 -1.52 4.69
N LYS A 138 -10.41 -0.77 3.72
CA LYS A 138 -9.01 -0.92 3.27
C LYS A 138 -8.02 -0.61 4.40
N LYS A 139 -8.38 0.29 5.32
CA LYS A 139 -7.58 0.60 6.50
C LYS A 139 -7.41 -0.59 7.45
N LYS A 140 -8.44 -1.43 7.59
CA LYS A 140 -8.37 -2.66 8.37
C LYS A 140 -7.49 -3.71 7.69
N ALA A 141 -7.54 -3.80 6.35
CA ALA A 141 -6.66 -4.70 5.60
C ALA A 141 -5.16 -4.31 5.70
N CYS A 142 -4.87 -3.05 6.03
CA CYS A 142 -3.51 -2.54 6.26
C CYS A 142 -3.15 -2.45 7.76
N SER A 143 -3.92 -3.07 8.65
CA SER A 143 -3.58 -3.14 10.07
C SER A 143 -2.46 -4.17 10.33
N PRO A 144 -1.65 -4.00 11.40
CA PRO A 144 -0.63 -4.99 11.76
C PRO A 144 -1.21 -6.38 12.06
N GLU A 145 -2.46 -6.44 12.53
CA GLU A 145 -3.20 -7.69 12.74
C GLU A 145 -3.47 -8.40 11.40
N ALA A 146 -3.90 -7.65 10.38
CA ALA A 146 -4.10 -8.16 9.03
C ALA A 146 -2.79 -8.68 8.42
N PHE A 147 -1.69 -7.94 8.57
CA PHE A 147 -0.36 -8.39 8.12
C PHE A 147 0.09 -9.69 8.77
N THR A 148 -0.24 -9.89 10.05
CA THR A 148 0.07 -11.13 10.77
C THR A 148 -0.76 -12.29 10.22
N TRP A 149 -2.05 -12.05 9.95
CA TRP A 149 -2.92 -13.05 9.32
C TRP A 149 -2.44 -13.41 7.91
N TYR A 150 -2.07 -12.43 7.06
CA TYR A 150 -1.60 -12.71 5.70
C TYR A 150 -0.31 -13.54 5.69
N LYS A 151 0.65 -13.24 6.57
CA LYS A 151 1.88 -14.04 6.69
C LYS A 151 1.60 -15.49 7.09
N ALA A 152 0.57 -15.73 7.91
CA ALA A 152 0.21 -17.06 8.38
C ALA A 152 -0.63 -17.86 7.38
N ASN A 153 -1.47 -17.18 6.58
CA ASN A 153 -2.50 -17.85 5.76
C ASN A 153 -2.25 -17.75 4.25
N CYS A 154 -1.39 -16.85 3.79
CA CYS A 154 -1.18 -16.58 2.37
C CYS A 154 0.27 -16.91 1.96
N PRO A 155 0.51 -18.05 1.28
CA PRO A 155 1.87 -18.51 0.95
C PRO A 155 2.62 -17.57 0.00
N ASN A 156 1.90 -16.76 -0.78
CA ASN A 156 2.48 -15.81 -1.74
C ASN A 156 2.56 -14.37 -1.21
N PHE A 157 2.30 -14.14 0.08
CA PHE A 157 2.29 -12.80 0.63
C PHE A 157 3.70 -12.19 0.72
N LYS A 158 3.89 -11.04 0.08
CA LYS A 158 5.17 -10.31 0.00
C LYS A 158 5.20 -9.07 0.87
N GLY A 159 4.05 -8.46 1.16
CA GLY A 159 3.98 -7.28 2.03
C GLY A 159 2.89 -6.29 1.64
N GLY A 160 3.00 -5.08 2.18
CA GLY A 160 2.14 -3.95 1.82
C GLY A 160 2.85 -3.08 0.80
N ALA A 161 2.16 -2.69 -0.26
CA ALA A 161 2.63 -1.62 -1.13
C ALA A 161 2.43 -0.29 -0.39
N LEU A 162 3.56 0.37 -0.09
CA LEU A 162 3.63 1.73 0.42
C LEU A 162 3.81 2.68 -0.77
#